data_AF-A0A7X4Z4P2-F1
#
_entry.id   AF-A0A7X4Z4P2-F1
#
_cell.length_a   1.000
_cell.length_b   1.000
_cell.length_c   1.000
_cell.angle_alpha   90.00
_cell.angle_beta   90.00
_cell.angle_gamma   90.00
#
_symmetry.space_group_name_H-M   'P 1'
#
loop_
_entity.id
_entity.type
_entity.pdbx_description
1 polymer ?
#
loop_
_entity_poly.entity_id
_entity_poly.type
_entity_poly.pdbx_seq_one_letter_code
_entity_poly.pdbx_strand_id
1 'polypeptide(L)'
;MFKAFLLNIIKREMVSNVLAYMFSMTQFDYLTELGDRNTIQEAYDKAKKWALDAINANLFLGKHELKIVNEKFYLVEFQKDIQIEAPVFNIVNMEYIHSLRTRCTEDLSNGNYDSVITKSRTLMEEVFLYVLENEEVDVKLNGDLTQYYGKIKEKYGLNQSRDIDNRINSLFSGLERIVRAIAELRNKTSDSHGAGQKRYAIREHEARLVMNSSITICEYILSIYKNNK
;
A
#
# COMPACT_ATOMS: atom_id res chain seq x y z
N MET A 1 28.80 2.40 -20.34
CA MET A 1 27.44 2.98 -20.40
C MET A 1 26.47 2.24 -19.48
N PHE A 2 26.25 0.93 -19.62
CA PHE A 2 25.33 0.14 -18.77
C PHE A 2 25.68 0.12 -17.27
N LYS A 3 26.97 -0.02 -16.92
CA LYS A 3 27.43 0.04 -15.52
C LYS A 3 27.16 1.39 -14.84
N ALA A 4 27.31 2.48 -15.59
CA ALA A 4 27.01 3.83 -15.09
C ALA A 4 25.49 4.05 -14.92
N PHE A 5 24.69 3.47 -15.81
CA PHE A 5 23.23 3.44 -15.70
C PHE A 5 22.76 2.68 -14.46
N LEU A 6 23.28 1.46 -14.23
CA LEU A 6 22.98 0.68 -13.02
C LEU A 6 23.41 1.39 -11.74
N LEU A 7 24.60 1.99 -11.71
CA LEU A 7 25.06 2.79 -10.57
C LEU A 7 24.17 4.02 -10.32
N ASN A 8 23.59 4.61 -11.36
CA ASN A 8 22.65 5.73 -11.24
C ASN A 8 21.29 5.27 -10.71
N ILE A 9 20.80 4.10 -11.15
CA ILE A 9 19.58 3.47 -10.60
C ILE A 9 19.74 3.15 -9.11
N ILE A 10 20.90 2.58 -8.73
CA ILE A 10 21.22 2.28 -7.33
C ILE A 10 21.29 3.58 -6.51
N LYS A 11 22.01 4.61 -7.00
CA LYS A 11 22.14 5.91 -6.33
C LYS A 11 20.82 6.68 -6.16
N ARG A 12 19.82 6.42 -7.00
CA ARG A 12 18.50 7.05 -6.95
C ARG A 12 17.45 6.19 -6.25
N GLU A 13 17.84 5.07 -5.65
CA GLU A 13 16.94 4.10 -5.00
C GLU A 13 15.83 3.56 -5.94
N MET A 14 16.04 3.63 -7.25
CA MET A 14 15.05 3.24 -8.27
C MET A 14 15.07 1.74 -8.58
N VAL A 15 15.91 0.96 -7.88
CA VAL A 15 16.09 -0.48 -8.13
C VAL A 15 14.76 -1.23 -8.03
N SER A 16 13.94 -0.91 -7.03
CA SER A 16 12.63 -1.52 -6.85
C SER A 16 11.67 -1.21 -8.01
N ASN A 17 11.68 0.03 -8.52
CA ASN A 17 10.85 0.45 -9.65
C ASN A 17 11.27 -0.25 -10.96
N VAL A 18 12.58 -0.41 -11.18
CA VAL A 18 13.10 -1.12 -12.35
C VAL A 18 12.75 -2.61 -12.28
N LEU A 19 12.88 -3.23 -11.11
CA LEU A 19 12.46 -4.62 -10.92
C LEU A 19 10.94 -4.77 -11.08
N ALA A 20 10.13 -3.84 -10.55
CA ALA A 20 8.68 -3.83 -10.76
C ALA A 20 8.31 -3.73 -12.24
N TYR A 21 9.00 -2.88 -13.00
CA TYR A 21 8.81 -2.81 -14.45
C TYR A 21 9.21 -4.12 -15.14
N MET A 22 10.40 -4.67 -14.85
CA MET A 22 10.89 -5.91 -15.46
C MET A 22 10.00 -7.12 -15.18
N PHE A 23 9.39 -7.17 -14.00
CA PHE A 23 8.48 -8.23 -13.58
C PHE A 23 7.02 -7.94 -13.93
N SER A 24 6.70 -6.83 -14.59
CA SER A 24 5.34 -6.54 -15.02
C SER A 24 4.91 -7.46 -16.16
N MET A 25 3.62 -7.83 -16.20
CA MET A 25 3.08 -8.77 -17.18
C MET A 25 3.27 -8.31 -18.64
N THR A 26 3.41 -7.00 -18.87
CA THR A 26 3.66 -6.42 -20.20
C THR A 26 5.06 -6.75 -20.74
N GLN A 27 6.02 -7.12 -19.88
CA GLN A 27 7.34 -7.60 -20.32
C GLN A 27 7.34 -9.06 -20.75
N PHE A 28 6.21 -9.75 -20.57
CA PHE A 28 6.00 -11.15 -20.94
C PHE A 28 4.98 -11.25 -22.08
N ASP A 29 5.05 -10.32 -23.03
CA ASP A 29 4.15 -10.23 -24.18
C ASP A 29 4.10 -11.52 -25.02
N TYR A 30 5.21 -12.24 -25.11
CA TYR A 30 5.29 -13.56 -25.74
C TYR A 30 4.32 -14.60 -25.16
N LEU A 31 3.85 -14.44 -23.92
CA LEU A 31 2.86 -15.34 -23.32
C LEU A 31 1.49 -15.22 -23.98
N THR A 32 1.21 -14.14 -24.70
CA THR A 32 -0.07 -13.97 -25.43
C THR A 32 -0.33 -15.07 -26.46
N GLU A 33 0.72 -15.77 -26.91
CA GLU A 33 0.62 -16.93 -27.81
C GLU A 33 -0.13 -18.13 -27.18
N LEU A 34 -0.27 -18.16 -25.85
CA LEU A 34 -0.98 -19.22 -25.11
C LEU A 34 -2.50 -19.09 -25.20
N GLY A 35 -3.01 -17.95 -25.67
CA GLY A 35 -4.43 -17.70 -25.99
C GLY A 35 -5.34 -17.51 -24.76
N ASP A 36 -5.50 -18.55 -23.93
CA ASP A 36 -6.40 -18.51 -22.77
C ASP A 36 -5.84 -17.65 -21.64
N ARG A 37 -6.66 -16.72 -21.12
CA ARG A 37 -6.31 -15.81 -20.02
C ARG A 37 -5.82 -16.55 -18.78
N ASN A 38 -6.42 -17.67 -18.40
CA ASN A 38 -6.01 -18.41 -17.20
C ASN A 38 -4.62 -19.05 -17.39
N THR A 39 -4.40 -19.67 -18.55
CA THR A 39 -3.12 -20.25 -18.95
C THR A 39 -2.03 -19.19 -19.04
N ILE A 40 -2.33 -18.00 -19.55
CA ILE A 40 -1.41 -16.86 -19.58
C ILE A 40 -1.03 -16.42 -18.16
N GLN A 41 -2.01 -16.30 -17.26
CA GLN A 41 -1.76 -15.91 -15.87
C GLN A 41 -0.90 -16.95 -15.13
N GLU A 42 -1.22 -18.24 -15.27
CA GLU A 42 -0.44 -19.33 -14.68
C GLU A 42 0.99 -19.38 -15.22
N ALA A 43 1.17 -19.18 -16.53
CA ALA A 43 2.48 -19.13 -17.16
C ALA A 43 3.29 -17.93 -16.67
N TYR A 44 2.66 -16.76 -16.54
CA TYR A 44 3.28 -15.57 -15.96
C TYR A 44 3.73 -15.82 -14.51
N ASP A 45 2.88 -16.38 -13.65
CA ASP A 45 3.23 -16.64 -12.25
C ASP A 45 4.39 -17.63 -12.12
N LYS A 46 4.42 -18.66 -12.97
CA LYS A 46 5.55 -19.62 -13.06
C LYS A 46 6.84 -18.94 -13.51
N ALA A 47 6.78 -18.14 -14.58
CA ALA A 47 7.93 -17.43 -15.11
C ALA A 47 8.49 -16.42 -14.09
N LYS A 48 7.59 -15.68 -13.43
CA LYS A 48 7.90 -14.75 -12.36
C LYS A 48 8.62 -15.43 -11.20
N LYS A 49 8.08 -16.56 -10.74
CA LYS A 49 8.68 -17.36 -9.66
C LYS A 49 10.06 -17.89 -10.06
N TRP A 50 10.18 -18.47 -11.25
CA TRP A 50 11.44 -19.01 -11.75
C TRP A 50 12.53 -17.94 -11.84
N ALA A 51 12.19 -16.75 -12.35
CA ALA A 51 13.11 -15.62 -12.43
C ALA A 51 13.56 -15.18 -11.03
N LEU A 52 12.64 -15.12 -10.05
CA LEU A 52 12.97 -14.78 -8.67
C LEU A 52 13.91 -15.81 -8.04
N ASP A 53 13.62 -17.10 -8.22
CA ASP A 53 14.44 -18.20 -7.70
C ASP A 53 15.86 -18.18 -8.32
N ALA A 54 15.97 -17.91 -9.62
CA ALA A 54 17.25 -17.78 -10.31
C ALA A 54 18.08 -16.59 -9.79
N ILE A 55 17.44 -15.45 -9.54
CA ILE A 55 18.10 -14.28 -8.93
C ILE A 55 18.55 -14.64 -7.50
N ASN A 56 17.69 -15.26 -6.71
CA ASN A 56 18.00 -15.62 -5.32
C ASN A 56 19.12 -16.65 -5.21
N ALA A 57 19.24 -17.57 -6.16
CA ALA A 57 20.39 -18.49 -6.25
C ALA A 57 21.73 -17.74 -6.40
N ASN A 58 21.74 -16.62 -7.13
CA ASN A 58 22.94 -15.78 -7.26
C ASN A 58 23.22 -14.95 -5.99
N LEU A 59 22.16 -14.49 -5.31
CA LEU A 59 22.27 -13.70 -4.08
C LEU A 59 22.63 -14.53 -2.85
N PHE A 60 22.39 -15.85 -2.91
CA PHE A 60 22.62 -16.78 -1.81
C PHE A 60 24.05 -16.75 -1.26
N LEU A 61 25.06 -16.69 -2.13
CA LEU A 61 26.47 -16.61 -1.72
C LEU A 61 26.78 -15.32 -0.92
N GLY A 62 26.05 -14.25 -1.21
CA GLY A 62 26.10 -13.00 -0.46
C GLY A 62 25.28 -13.02 0.82
N LYS A 63 24.61 -14.13 1.17
CA LYS A 63 23.63 -14.24 2.27
C LYS A 63 22.49 -13.24 2.14
N HIS A 64 22.05 -12.94 0.92
CA HIS A 64 20.88 -12.10 0.68
C HIS A 64 19.85 -12.85 -0.17
N GLU A 65 18.60 -12.40 -0.11
CA GLU A 65 17.50 -12.85 -0.95
C GLU A 65 16.64 -11.64 -1.38
N LEU A 66 16.16 -11.68 -2.61
CA LEU A 66 15.17 -10.77 -3.15
C LEU A 66 13.77 -11.28 -2.80
N LYS A 67 12.99 -10.48 -2.09
CA LYS A 67 11.60 -10.74 -1.74
C LYS A 67 10.68 -9.73 -2.40
N ILE A 68 9.46 -10.18 -2.71
CA ILE A 68 8.40 -9.33 -3.24
C ILE A 68 7.34 -9.15 -2.15
N VAL A 69 7.06 -7.91 -1.77
CA VAL A 69 6.00 -7.54 -0.81
C VAL A 69 5.23 -6.36 -1.40
N ASN A 70 3.90 -6.48 -1.52
CA ASN A 70 3.04 -5.43 -2.11
C ASN A 70 3.56 -4.90 -3.46
N GLU A 71 3.96 -5.81 -4.37
CA GLU A 71 4.50 -5.50 -5.71
C GLU A 71 5.85 -4.74 -5.71
N LYS A 72 6.49 -4.57 -4.54
CA LYS A 72 7.83 -3.98 -4.40
C LYS A 72 8.86 -5.05 -4.11
N PHE A 73 10.07 -4.83 -4.62
CA PHE A 73 11.21 -5.73 -4.45
C PHE A 73 12.12 -5.23 -3.32
N TYR A 74 12.49 -6.15 -2.44
CA TYR A 74 13.33 -5.90 -1.26
C TYR A 74 14.49 -6.89 -1.25
N LEU A 75 15.69 -6.41 -1.00
CA LEU A 75 16.84 -7.26 -0.72
C LEU A 75 16.96 -7.43 0.79
N VAL A 76 16.89 -8.67 1.29
CA VAL A 76 16.98 -8.97 2.73
C VAL A 76 18.06 -10.00 3.00
N GLU A 77 18.57 -10.07 4.23
CA GLU A 77 19.55 -11.10 4.62
C GLU A 77 18.88 -12.49 4.72
N PHE A 78 19.55 -13.51 4.20
CA PHE A 78 19.08 -14.89 4.15
C PHE A 78 18.87 -15.47 5.56
N GLN A 79 17.72 -16.11 5.81
CA GLN A 79 17.27 -16.66 7.11
C GLN A 79 17.08 -15.64 8.25
N LYS A 80 17.15 -14.34 7.98
CA LYS A 80 16.63 -13.35 8.92
C LYS A 80 15.13 -13.24 8.67
N ASP A 81 14.33 -13.45 9.71
CA ASP A 81 12.95 -13.00 9.68
C ASP A 81 12.97 -11.52 9.30
N ILE A 82 12.07 -11.14 8.41
CA ILE A 82 11.88 -9.72 8.11
C ILE A 82 11.28 -9.12 9.39
N GLN A 83 12.14 -8.65 10.29
CA GLN A 83 11.83 -7.45 11.05
C GLN A 83 11.73 -6.39 9.95
N ILE A 84 10.51 -6.19 9.43
CA ILE A 84 10.23 -5.12 8.49
C ILE A 84 10.50 -3.86 9.29
N GLU A 85 11.74 -3.37 9.30
CA GLU A 85 11.97 -1.94 9.43
C GLU A 85 11.12 -1.31 8.32
N ALA A 86 10.37 -0.28 8.70
CA ALA A 86 9.24 0.26 7.94
C ALA A 86 9.57 0.43 6.44
N PRO A 87 8.57 0.31 5.56
CA PRO A 87 8.79 0.42 4.13
C PRO A 87 9.47 1.76 3.82
N VAL A 88 10.61 1.75 3.11
CA VAL A 88 11.15 2.97 2.48
C VAL A 88 10.09 3.46 1.50
N PHE A 89 9.28 4.43 1.93
CA PHE A 89 8.22 4.99 1.10
C PHE A 89 8.84 5.86 0.01
N ASN A 90 8.92 5.35 -1.22
CA ASN A 90 9.12 6.17 -2.41
C ASN A 90 8.10 7.32 -2.39
N ILE A 91 8.59 8.56 -2.24
CA ILE A 91 7.91 9.86 -2.36
C ILE A 91 6.38 9.78 -2.36
N VAL A 92 5.76 9.75 -1.18
CA VAL A 92 4.31 9.94 -1.06
C VAL A 92 3.97 11.38 -1.46
N ASN A 93 3.37 11.54 -2.64
CA ASN A 93 2.93 12.83 -3.17
C ASN A 93 1.45 12.79 -3.59
N MET A 94 0.92 13.93 -4.05
CA MET A 94 -0.49 14.00 -4.47
C MET A 94 -0.78 13.10 -5.67
N GLU A 95 0.15 12.97 -6.62
CA GLU A 95 0.00 12.11 -7.79
C GLU A 95 -0.13 10.63 -7.39
N TYR A 96 0.68 10.18 -6.44
CA TYR A 96 0.60 8.86 -5.87
C TYR A 96 -0.75 8.59 -5.19
N ILE A 97 -1.25 9.54 -4.40
CA ILE A 97 -2.58 9.44 -3.77
C ILE A 97 -3.68 9.35 -4.84
N HIS A 98 -3.66 10.23 -5.83
CA HIS A 98 -4.66 10.23 -6.92
C HIS A 98 -4.59 8.98 -7.80
N SER A 99 -3.42 8.33 -7.91
CA SER A 99 -3.25 7.08 -8.66
C SER A 99 -4.15 5.95 -8.15
N LEU A 100 -4.60 6.01 -6.89
CA LEU A 100 -5.52 5.02 -6.33
C LEU A 100 -6.79 4.87 -7.18
N ARG A 101 -7.30 5.97 -7.75
CA ARG A 101 -8.48 5.92 -8.62
C ARG A 101 -8.23 5.01 -9.82
N THR A 102 -7.08 5.18 -10.48
CA THR A 102 -6.65 4.36 -11.61
C THR A 102 -6.46 2.90 -11.19
N ARG A 103 -5.81 2.65 -10.05
CA ARG A 103 -5.57 1.30 -9.50
C ARG A 103 -6.86 0.54 -9.15
N CYS A 104 -7.96 1.24 -8.89
CA CYS A 104 -9.25 0.66 -8.51
C CYS A 104 -10.27 0.63 -9.66
N THR A 105 -9.99 1.21 -10.83
CA THR A 105 -10.95 1.31 -11.95
C THR A 105 -11.45 -0.07 -12.37
N GLU A 106 -10.54 -1.01 -12.66
CA GLU A 106 -10.88 -2.36 -13.10
C GLU A 106 -11.60 -3.15 -12.01
N ASP A 107 -11.22 -2.95 -10.75
CA ASP A 107 -11.87 -3.63 -9.63
C ASP A 107 -13.30 -3.16 -9.42
N LEU A 108 -13.56 -1.87 -9.58
CA LEU A 108 -14.91 -1.32 -9.51
C LEU A 108 -15.79 -1.86 -10.65
N SER A 109 -15.27 -1.95 -11.88
CA SER A 109 -16.04 -2.47 -13.03
C SER A 109 -16.31 -3.97 -12.92
N ASN A 110 -15.37 -4.73 -12.33
CA ASN A 110 -15.46 -6.18 -12.23
C ASN A 110 -16.17 -6.66 -10.96
N GLY A 111 -16.60 -5.75 -10.08
CA GLY A 111 -17.25 -6.11 -8.82
C GLY A 111 -16.27 -6.60 -7.73
N ASN A 112 -14.97 -6.37 -7.89
CA ASN A 112 -13.92 -6.76 -6.95
C ASN A 112 -13.81 -5.77 -5.77
N TYR A 113 -14.91 -5.51 -5.07
CA TYR A 113 -15.00 -4.44 -4.06
C TYR A 113 -14.09 -4.66 -2.85
N ASP A 114 -13.81 -5.91 -2.48
CA ASP A 114 -12.84 -6.23 -1.42
C ASP A 114 -11.41 -5.82 -1.80
N SER A 115 -11.06 -5.90 -3.09
CA SER A 115 -9.77 -5.41 -3.61
C SER A 115 -9.71 -3.88 -3.53
N VAL A 116 -10.80 -3.18 -3.87
CA VAL A 116 -10.90 -1.71 -3.72
C VAL A 116 -10.66 -1.30 -2.27
N ILE A 117 -11.29 -1.97 -1.31
CA ILE A 117 -11.11 -1.69 0.12
C ILE A 117 -9.66 -1.97 0.56
N THR A 118 -9.09 -3.09 0.12
CA THR A 118 -7.70 -3.45 0.42
C THR A 118 -6.73 -2.38 -0.07
N LYS A 119 -6.82 -1.99 -1.35
CA LYS A 119 -6.00 -0.93 -1.96
C LYS A 119 -6.17 0.41 -1.25
N SER A 120 -7.40 0.75 -0.85
CA SER A 120 -7.71 1.99 -0.14
C SER A 120 -7.08 2.02 1.25
N ARG A 121 -7.15 0.91 2.00
CA ARG A 121 -6.49 0.77 3.30
C ARG A 121 -4.97 0.84 3.16
N THR A 122 -4.41 0.12 2.19
CA THR A 122 -2.97 0.13 1.91
C THR A 122 -2.48 1.55 1.64
N LEU A 123 -3.19 2.33 0.82
CA LEU A 123 -2.83 3.74 0.61
C LEU A 123 -2.81 4.53 1.92
N MET A 124 -3.84 4.39 2.76
CA MET A 124 -3.90 5.13 4.03
C MET A 124 -2.75 4.73 4.96
N GLU A 125 -2.44 3.45 5.04
CA GLU A 125 -1.31 2.93 5.82
C GLU A 125 0.02 3.49 5.30
N GLU A 126 0.24 3.46 3.99
CA GLU A 126 1.46 3.98 3.37
C GLU A 126 1.63 5.49 3.61
N VAL A 127 0.56 6.28 3.49
CA VAL A 127 0.60 7.72 3.72
C VAL A 127 0.80 8.04 5.21
N PHE A 128 0.14 7.31 6.11
CA PHE A 128 0.27 7.55 7.55
C PHE A 128 1.67 7.23 8.04
N LEU A 129 2.21 6.08 7.66
CA LEU A 129 3.57 5.68 8.03
C LEU A 129 4.61 6.62 7.44
N TYR A 130 4.47 7.04 6.17
CA TYR A 130 5.34 8.05 5.57
C TYR A 130 5.40 9.34 6.41
N VAL A 131 4.25 9.86 6.82
CA VAL A 131 4.20 11.08 7.63
C VAL A 131 4.82 10.86 9.01
N LEU A 132 4.53 9.74 9.67
CA LEU A 132 5.05 9.42 11.00
C LEU A 132 6.58 9.22 11.00
N GLU A 133 7.10 8.54 9.99
CA GLU A 133 8.54 8.32 9.80
C GLU A 133 9.28 9.65 9.59
N ASN A 134 8.75 10.53 8.73
CA ASN A 134 9.35 11.84 8.48
C ASN A 134 9.25 12.79 9.68
N GLU A 135 8.32 12.55 10.59
CA GLU A 135 8.16 13.30 11.84
C GLU A 135 8.88 12.65 13.03
N GLU A 136 9.68 11.61 12.76
CA GLU A 136 10.46 10.83 13.74
C GLU A 136 9.60 10.27 14.89
N VAL A 137 8.35 9.91 14.59
CA VAL A 137 7.42 9.32 15.57
C VAL A 137 7.53 7.80 15.55
N ASP A 138 7.97 7.22 16.66
CA ASP A 138 8.06 5.77 16.82
C ASP A 138 6.68 5.10 16.79
N VAL A 139 6.53 4.09 15.93
CA VAL A 139 5.30 3.33 15.75
C VAL A 139 5.58 1.84 15.55
N LYS A 140 4.76 1.02 16.20
CA LYS A 140 4.78 -0.43 16.00
C LYS A 140 4.13 -0.77 14.66
N LEU A 141 4.86 -1.43 13.77
CA LEU A 141 4.39 -1.86 12.45
C LEU A 141 3.51 -3.11 12.55
N ASN A 142 2.25 -2.92 12.95
CA ASN A 142 1.26 -4.00 13.12
C ASN A 142 0.08 -3.89 12.13
N GLY A 143 0.12 -2.90 11.24
CA GLY A 143 -0.95 -2.61 10.29
C GLY A 143 -2.20 -2.01 10.93
N ASP A 144 -2.15 -1.55 12.18
CA ASP A 144 -3.28 -0.91 12.85
C ASP A 144 -3.43 0.56 12.40
N LEU A 145 -4.28 0.74 11.39
CA LEU A 145 -4.59 2.04 10.83
C LEU A 145 -5.13 3.04 11.88
N THR A 146 -5.85 2.55 12.89
CA THR A 146 -6.42 3.38 13.96
C THR A 146 -5.31 3.88 14.87
N GLN A 147 -4.35 3.03 15.19
CA GLN A 147 -3.16 3.39 15.97
C GLN A 147 -2.33 4.46 15.24
N TYR A 148 -2.04 4.26 13.95
CA TYR A 148 -1.26 5.23 13.16
C TYR A 148 -1.97 6.58 13.07
N TYR A 149 -3.27 6.59 12.80
CA TYR A 149 -4.05 7.82 12.78
C TYR A 149 -4.09 8.50 14.16
N GLY A 150 -4.20 7.74 15.25
CA GLY A 150 -4.11 8.27 16.61
C GLY A 150 -2.82 9.05 16.87
N LYS A 151 -1.68 8.52 16.40
CA LYS A 151 -0.37 9.20 16.49
C LYS A 151 -0.30 10.47 15.65
N ILE A 152 -0.88 10.46 14.45
CA ILE A 152 -0.98 11.66 13.61
C ILE A 152 -1.83 12.74 14.28
N LYS A 153 -2.97 12.37 14.90
CA LYS A 153 -3.81 13.32 15.63
C LYS A 153 -3.08 13.97 16.79
N GLU A 154 -2.33 13.18 17.54
CA GLU A 154 -1.49 13.66 18.65
C GLU A 154 -0.42 14.64 18.13
N LYS A 155 0.31 14.26 17.07
CA LYS A 155 1.40 15.06 16.49
C LYS A 155 0.92 16.41 15.95
N TYR A 156 -0.22 16.45 15.26
CA TYR A 156 -0.72 17.67 14.59
C TYR A 156 -1.86 18.38 15.33
N GLY A 157 -2.18 17.96 16.56
CA GLY A 157 -3.25 18.60 17.34
C GLY A 157 -4.64 18.45 16.72
N LEU A 158 -4.91 17.36 16.00
CA LEU A 158 -6.24 17.05 15.44
C LEU A 158 -7.21 16.47 16.47
N ASN A 159 -6.82 16.51 17.75
CA ASN A 159 -7.68 16.11 18.86
C ASN A 159 -8.68 17.23 19.17
N GLN A 160 -9.85 16.86 19.68
CA GLN A 160 -10.84 17.83 20.11
C GLN A 160 -10.27 18.70 21.24
N SER A 161 -10.17 20.00 21.01
CA SER A 161 -9.71 20.96 22.02
C SER A 161 -10.72 22.11 22.16
N ARG A 162 -10.78 22.72 23.34
CA ARG A 162 -11.67 23.87 23.59
C ARG A 162 -11.25 25.13 22.83
N ASP A 163 -10.00 25.16 22.36
CA ASP A 163 -9.40 26.29 21.64
C ASP A 163 -9.66 26.23 20.13
N ILE A 164 -10.23 25.12 19.63
CA ILE A 164 -10.60 24.92 18.22
C ILE A 164 -12.11 25.17 18.05
N ASP A 165 -12.49 25.80 16.93
CA ASP A 165 -13.91 25.99 16.56
C ASP A 165 -14.66 24.65 16.57
N ASN A 166 -15.82 24.62 17.24
CA ASN A 166 -16.63 23.40 17.41
C ASN A 166 -16.98 22.69 16.10
N ARG A 167 -17.10 23.43 14.98
CA ARG A 167 -17.35 22.86 13.65
C ARG A 167 -16.12 22.13 13.11
N ILE A 168 -14.93 22.65 13.38
CA ILE A 168 -13.66 22.00 13.02
C ILE A 168 -13.44 20.76 13.89
N ASN A 169 -13.70 20.83 15.20
CA ASN A 169 -13.69 19.64 16.07
C ASN A 169 -14.66 18.55 15.58
N SER A 170 -15.85 18.95 15.13
CA SER A 170 -16.84 18.03 14.55
C SER A 170 -16.33 17.39 13.26
N LEU A 171 -15.63 18.15 12.41
CA LEU A 171 -15.00 17.65 11.19
C LEU A 171 -13.93 16.59 11.50
N PHE A 172 -13.02 16.86 12.46
CA PHE A 172 -11.98 15.90 12.88
C PHE A 172 -12.59 14.61 13.45
N SER A 173 -13.65 14.75 14.24
CA SER A 173 -14.40 13.61 14.78
C SER A 173 -15.06 12.78 13.68
N GLY A 174 -15.58 13.44 12.63
CA GLY A 174 -16.12 12.77 11.45
C GLY A 174 -15.03 12.01 10.69
N LEU A 175 -13.88 12.63 10.49
CA LEU A 175 -12.72 12.03 9.83
C LEU A 175 -12.26 10.76 10.58
N GLU A 176 -12.13 10.83 11.89
CA GLU A 176 -11.76 9.70 12.76
C GLU A 176 -12.74 8.54 12.62
N ARG A 177 -14.05 8.82 12.59
CA ARG A 177 -15.08 7.78 12.40
C ARG A 177 -14.94 7.08 11.05
N ILE A 178 -14.61 7.82 10.00
CA ILE A 178 -14.38 7.25 8.66
C ILE A 178 -13.13 6.37 8.66
N VAL A 179 -12.01 6.86 9.22
CA VAL A 179 -10.76 6.08 9.33
C VAL A 179 -11.02 4.76 10.06
N ARG A 180 -11.72 4.81 11.20
CA ARG A 180 -12.07 3.63 11.99
C ARG A 180 -12.98 2.68 11.21
N ALA A 181 -13.99 3.19 10.52
CA ALA A 181 -14.89 2.36 9.71
C ALA A 181 -14.11 1.62 8.59
N ILE A 182 -13.20 2.31 7.89
CA ILE A 182 -12.35 1.69 6.87
C ILE A 182 -11.40 0.66 7.49
N ALA A 183 -10.86 0.95 8.68
CA ALA A 183 -10.00 0.02 9.40
C ALA A 183 -10.72 -1.30 9.77
N GLU A 184 -12.00 -1.22 10.12
CA GLU A 184 -12.82 -2.38 10.52
C GLU A 184 -13.37 -3.20 9.33
N LEU A 185 -13.52 -2.61 8.14
CA LEU A 185 -14.08 -3.29 6.96
C LEU A 185 -13.26 -4.53 6.53
N ARG A 186 -11.93 -4.51 6.70
CA ARG A 186 -11.06 -5.68 6.42
C ARG A 186 -11.23 -6.81 7.43
N ASN A 187 -11.43 -6.46 8.71
CA ASN A 187 -11.47 -7.45 9.78
C ASN A 187 -12.71 -8.36 9.70
N LYS A 188 -13.79 -7.91 9.04
CA LYS A 188 -14.99 -8.73 8.82
C LYS A 188 -14.96 -9.55 7.52
N THR A 189 -14.02 -9.28 6.62
CA THR A 189 -13.88 -10.02 5.34
C THR A 189 -12.82 -11.11 5.40
N SER A 190 -11.78 -10.97 6.25
CA SER A 190 -10.67 -11.94 6.36
C SER A 190 -10.83 -13.04 7.43
N ASP A 191 -11.52 -12.79 8.55
CA ASP A 191 -11.62 -13.76 9.68
C ASP A 191 -12.92 -14.58 9.68
N SER A 192 -13.22 -15.30 8.59
CA SER A 192 -14.37 -16.23 8.56
C SER A 192 -13.93 -17.69 8.75
N HIS A 193 -13.54 -18.03 9.98
CA HIS A 193 -13.65 -19.40 10.51
C HIS A 193 -14.73 -19.55 11.59
N GLY A 194 -15.68 -18.60 11.67
CA GLY A 194 -16.86 -18.78 12.51
C GLY A 194 -17.88 -17.66 12.33
N ALA A 195 -19.14 -17.99 12.60
CA ALA A 195 -20.30 -17.12 12.72
C ALA A 195 -20.94 -16.58 11.41
N GLY A 196 -21.66 -17.43 10.68
CA GLY A 196 -23.12 -17.56 10.87
C GLY A 196 -24.08 -16.35 10.75
N GLN A 197 -23.67 -15.11 10.49
CA GLN A 197 -24.63 -14.00 10.33
C GLN A 197 -24.27 -13.06 9.17
N LYS A 198 -25.10 -13.12 8.11
CA LYS A 198 -25.19 -12.22 6.95
C LYS A 198 -23.93 -11.35 6.69
N ARG A 199 -23.04 -11.82 5.82
CA ARG A 199 -22.10 -10.93 5.11
C ARG A 199 -22.92 -9.81 4.45
N TYR A 200 -22.80 -8.58 4.93
CA TYR A 200 -23.33 -7.44 4.20
C TYR A 200 -22.47 -7.30 2.95
N ALA A 201 -23.03 -7.65 1.79
CA ALA A 201 -22.33 -7.50 0.53
C ALA A 201 -22.06 -6.01 0.30
N ILE A 202 -20.79 -5.63 0.28
CA ILE A 202 -20.37 -4.29 -0.13
C ILE A 202 -20.84 -4.10 -1.57
N ARG A 203 -21.50 -2.97 -1.87
CA ARG A 203 -21.90 -2.62 -3.23
C ARG A 203 -20.93 -1.59 -3.78
N GLU A 204 -21.03 -1.36 -5.09
CA GLU A 204 -20.13 -0.45 -5.80
C GLU A 204 -20.02 0.92 -5.15
N HIS A 205 -21.14 1.53 -4.75
CA HIS A 205 -21.13 2.87 -4.17
C HIS A 205 -20.51 2.90 -2.77
N GLU A 206 -20.60 1.83 -1.98
CA GLU A 206 -19.85 1.74 -0.73
C GLU A 206 -18.35 1.59 -0.98
N ALA A 207 -17.93 0.75 -1.94
CA ALA A 207 -16.52 0.61 -2.32
C ALA A 207 -15.94 1.94 -2.85
N ARG A 208 -16.72 2.65 -3.67
CA ARG A 208 -16.38 3.98 -4.19
C ARG A 208 -16.31 5.04 -3.09
N LEU A 209 -17.19 4.96 -2.08
CA LEU A 209 -17.14 5.83 -0.91
C LEU A 209 -15.86 5.59 -0.11
N VAL A 210 -15.48 4.34 0.13
CA VAL A 210 -14.22 3.98 0.81
C VAL A 210 -13.02 4.55 0.04
N MET A 211 -12.93 4.27 -1.26
CA MET A 211 -11.84 4.76 -2.11
C MET A 211 -11.72 6.29 -2.09
N ASN A 212 -12.81 7.01 -2.33
CA ASN A 212 -12.79 8.47 -2.33
C ASN A 212 -12.46 9.03 -0.94
N SER A 213 -12.98 8.43 0.13
CA SER A 213 -12.67 8.84 1.50
C SER A 213 -11.20 8.67 1.82
N SER A 214 -10.60 7.53 1.45
CA SER A 214 -9.17 7.29 1.61
C SER A 214 -8.32 8.32 0.88
N ILE A 215 -8.68 8.67 -0.36
CA ILE A 215 -8.01 9.74 -1.12
C ILE A 215 -8.06 11.06 -0.35
N THR A 216 -9.26 11.51 0.04
CA THR A 216 -9.43 12.78 0.77
C THR A 216 -8.69 12.82 2.10
N ILE A 217 -8.72 11.72 2.87
CA ILE A 217 -7.97 11.61 4.13
C ILE A 217 -6.47 11.73 3.87
N CYS A 218 -5.94 11.00 2.89
CA CYS A 218 -4.53 11.01 2.56
C CYS A 218 -4.06 12.39 2.08
N GLU A 219 -4.84 13.05 1.21
CA GLU A 219 -4.56 14.41 0.74
C GLU A 219 -4.49 15.39 1.91
N TYR A 220 -5.46 15.31 2.82
CA TYR A 220 -5.53 16.19 3.99
C TYR A 220 -4.32 15.99 4.91
N ILE A 221 -4.00 14.75 5.27
CA ILE A 221 -2.85 14.43 6.12
C ILE A 221 -1.53 14.85 5.48
N LEU A 222 -1.35 14.57 4.18
CA LEU A 222 -0.14 14.99 3.47
C LEU A 222 -0.04 16.51 3.37
N SER A 223 -1.17 17.22 3.20
CA SER A 223 -1.19 18.67 3.19
C SER A 223 -0.81 19.27 4.54
N ILE A 224 -1.29 18.70 5.65
CA ILE A 224 -0.91 19.13 7.00
C ILE A 224 0.60 18.96 7.20
N TYR A 225 1.14 17.80 6.85
CA TYR A 225 2.58 17.53 6.94
C TYR A 225 3.40 18.55 6.15
N LYS A 226 3.04 18.79 4.88
CA LYS A 226 3.76 19.75 4.02
C LYS A 226 3.71 21.19 4.52
N ASN A 227 2.64 21.60 5.21
CA ASN A 227 2.48 22.96 5.73
C ASN A 227 3.18 23.16 7.09
N ASN A 228 3.57 22.10 7.78
CA ASN A 228 4.30 22.15 9.05
C ASN A 228 5.82 21.93 8.89
N LYS A 229 6.30 21.79 7.65
CA LYS A 229 7.73 21.87 7.28
C LYS A 229 8.17 23.31 7.11
#